data_AF-A0A853CNE3-F1
#
_entry.id   AF-A0A853CNE3-F1
#
_cell.length_a   1.000
_cell.length_b   1.000
_cell.length_c   1.000
_cell.angle_alpha   90.00
_cell.angle_beta   90.00
_cell.angle_gamma   90.00
#
_symmetry.space_group_name_H-M   'P 1'
#
loop_
_entity.id
_entity.type
_entity.pdbx_description
1 polymer ?
#
loop_
_entity_poly.entity_id
_entity_poly.type
_entity_poly.pdbx_seq_one_letter_code
_entity_poly.pdbx_strand_id
1 'polypeptide(L)'
;MTDADPHVLAPGLAPTPFTAAEIRRGCPAGRVSVVRHPEGLTAIRFAEDDEEGAWIEDTPLDESGKPAGPVERERSTWLELQEHAAFPADATTIDRVKLEGPLGTRSCLRYTVRRGDAMLVFWFAVDLPGMPIRLERTEDGITRVALEVVAVSGLAPAP
;
A
#
# COMPACT_ATOMS: atom_id res chain seq x y z
N MET A 1 10.11 9.23 29.60
CA MET A 1 10.72 8.51 28.48
C MET A 1 9.91 8.91 27.28
N THR A 2 10.48 9.70 26.38
CA THR A 2 9.81 10.10 25.14
C THR A 2 9.68 8.83 24.30
N ASP A 3 8.47 8.31 24.17
CA ASP A 3 8.20 7.19 23.30
C ASP A 3 8.53 7.64 21.87
N ALA A 4 9.43 6.93 21.20
CA ALA A 4 9.81 7.27 19.84
C ALA A 4 8.57 7.11 18.94
N ASP A 5 8.38 8.02 17.98
CA ASP A 5 7.26 7.90 17.04
C ASP A 5 7.37 6.56 16.28
N PRO A 6 6.43 5.62 16.46
CA PRO A 6 6.51 4.28 15.86
C PRO A 6 6.38 4.31 14.33
N HIS A 7 6.02 5.44 13.74
CA HIS A 7 6.04 5.64 12.30
C HIS A 7 7.45 5.91 11.76
N VAL A 8 8.41 6.33 12.60
CA VAL A 8 9.79 6.64 12.19
C VAL A 8 10.71 5.48 12.52
N LEU A 9 11.05 4.67 11.52
CA LEU A 9 11.83 3.43 11.73
C LEU A 9 13.32 3.66 12.02
N ALA A 10 13.90 4.75 11.51
CA ALA A 10 15.31 5.09 11.74
C ALA A 10 15.56 6.60 11.52
N PRO A 11 16.65 7.16 12.09
CA PRO A 11 17.07 8.52 11.80
C PRO A 11 17.25 8.75 10.29
N GLY A 12 16.74 9.88 9.79
CA GLY A 12 16.82 10.23 8.37
C GLY A 12 15.71 9.65 7.50
N LEU A 13 14.79 8.85 8.06
CA LEU A 13 13.61 8.37 7.36
C LEU A 13 12.39 9.25 7.67
N ALA A 14 11.54 9.44 6.66
CA ALA A 14 10.22 10.04 6.81
C ALA A 14 9.32 9.10 7.63
N PRO A 15 8.30 9.63 8.34
CA PRO A 15 7.32 8.78 9.01
C PRO A 15 6.55 7.96 7.97
N THR A 16 6.46 6.66 8.20
CA THR A 16 5.63 5.71 7.44
C THR A 16 4.14 6.00 7.64
N PRO A 17 3.28 5.73 6.65
CA PRO A 17 1.85 6.04 6.75
C PRO A 17 1.14 5.22 7.83
N PHE A 18 1.64 4.01 8.10
CA PHE A 18 1.10 3.08 9.07
C PHE A 18 2.23 2.36 9.79
N THR A 19 2.05 2.11 11.08
CA THR A 19 2.90 1.20 11.88
C THR A 19 2.64 -0.25 11.52
N ALA A 20 3.59 -1.15 11.81
CA ALA A 20 3.41 -2.59 11.71
C ALA A 20 2.12 -3.08 12.42
N ALA A 21 1.80 -2.51 13.59
CA ALA A 21 0.60 -2.84 14.34
C ALA A 21 -0.69 -2.35 13.66
N GLU A 22 -0.66 -1.19 12.99
CA GLU A 22 -1.79 -0.71 12.19
C GLU A 22 -1.99 -1.53 10.93
N ILE A 23 -0.90 -1.91 10.24
CA ILE A 23 -0.97 -2.81 9.08
C ILE A 23 -1.56 -4.15 9.50
N ARG A 24 -1.09 -4.75 10.59
CA ARG A 24 -1.65 -6.00 11.13
C ARG A 24 -3.15 -5.90 11.40
N ARG A 25 -3.62 -4.81 12.03
CA ARG A 25 -5.05 -4.61 12.29
C ARG A 25 -5.86 -4.34 11.02
N GLY A 26 -5.28 -3.62 10.06
CA GLY A 26 -5.95 -3.25 8.81
C GLY A 26 -5.96 -4.36 7.76
N CYS A 27 -5.04 -5.32 7.86
CA CYS A 27 -4.85 -6.40 6.89
C CYS A 27 -5.08 -7.79 7.50
N PRO A 28 -6.28 -8.08 8.04
CA PRO A 28 -6.57 -9.40 8.59
C PRO A 28 -6.56 -10.47 7.49
N ALA A 29 -6.34 -11.72 7.88
CA ALA A 29 -6.54 -12.86 6.99
C ALA A 29 -7.95 -12.81 6.35
N GLY A 30 -8.00 -13.08 5.05
CA GLY A 30 -9.19 -12.98 4.21
C GLY A 30 -9.37 -11.62 3.52
N ARG A 31 -8.64 -10.57 3.90
CA ARG A 31 -8.67 -9.29 3.16
C ARG A 31 -8.16 -9.51 1.74
N VAL A 32 -8.91 -9.01 0.76
CA VAL A 32 -8.53 -9.03 -0.66
C VAL A 32 -8.54 -7.60 -1.20
N SER A 33 -7.48 -7.22 -1.90
CA SER A 33 -7.42 -5.99 -2.69
C SER A 33 -7.30 -6.36 -4.16
N VAL A 34 -8.17 -5.81 -5.01
CA VAL A 34 -8.00 -5.92 -6.47
C VAL A 34 -7.23 -4.70 -6.92
N VAL A 35 -6.09 -4.93 -7.57
CA VAL A 35 -5.14 -3.91 -7.99
C VAL A 35 -5.07 -3.91 -9.50
N ARG A 36 -5.14 -2.72 -10.09
CA ARG A 36 -4.91 -2.47 -11.51
C ARG A 36 -3.49 -1.98 -11.70
N HIS A 37 -2.76 -2.66 -12.56
CA HIS A 37 -1.45 -2.28 -13.07
C HIS A 37 -1.54 -2.05 -14.59
N PRO A 38 -0.53 -1.44 -15.23
CA PRO A 38 -0.46 -1.31 -16.69
C PRO A 38 -0.58 -2.65 -17.44
N GLU A 39 -0.07 -3.73 -16.83
CA GLU A 39 -0.03 -5.08 -17.37
C GLU A 39 -1.32 -5.90 -17.16
N GLY A 40 -2.21 -5.46 -16.27
CA GLY A 40 -3.45 -6.19 -15.98
C GLY A 40 -4.00 -5.97 -14.57
N LEU A 41 -4.83 -6.91 -14.14
CA LEU A 41 -5.43 -6.93 -12.80
C LEU A 41 -4.77 -8.04 -11.96
N THR A 42 -4.57 -7.76 -10.67
CA THR A 42 -4.08 -8.73 -9.68
C THR A 42 -4.97 -8.67 -8.45
N ALA A 43 -5.36 -9.83 -7.92
CA ALA A 43 -5.94 -9.94 -6.59
C ALA A 43 -4.80 -10.21 -5.59
N ILE A 44 -4.65 -9.34 -4.59
CA ILE A 44 -3.72 -9.50 -3.48
C ILE A 44 -4.53 -9.90 -2.25
N ARG A 45 -4.28 -11.09 -1.71
CA ARG A 45 -5.00 -11.67 -0.58
C ARG A 45 -4.06 -11.88 0.60
N PHE A 46 -4.44 -11.39 1.78
CA PHE A 46 -3.86 -11.84 3.04
C PHE A 46 -4.43 -13.23 3.33
N ALA A 47 -3.68 -14.29 3.05
CA ALA A 47 -4.17 -15.66 3.09
C ALA A 47 -4.33 -16.19 4.51
N GLU A 48 -3.30 -15.97 5.32
CA GLU A 48 -3.16 -16.37 6.72
C GLU A 48 -2.29 -15.32 7.41
N ASP A 49 -2.52 -15.08 8.71
CA ASP A 49 -1.77 -14.12 9.49
C ASP A 49 -1.43 -14.64 10.90
N ASP A 50 -0.38 -14.09 11.48
CA ASP A 50 0.09 -14.38 12.82
C ASP A 50 0.64 -13.12 13.51
N GLU A 51 1.27 -13.29 14.67
CA GLU A 51 1.82 -12.15 15.43
C GLU A 51 2.97 -11.44 14.71
N GLU A 52 3.72 -12.15 13.89
CA GLU A 52 4.96 -11.69 13.25
C GLU A 52 4.71 -11.17 11.83
N GLY A 53 3.78 -11.78 11.09
CA GLY A 53 3.52 -11.43 9.71
C GLY A 53 2.29 -12.08 9.10
N ALA A 54 2.25 -12.11 7.77
CA ALA A 54 1.20 -12.75 7.00
C ALA A 54 1.75 -13.48 5.78
N TRP A 55 0.99 -14.48 5.34
CA TRP A 55 1.12 -15.05 4.01
C TRP A 55 0.28 -14.24 3.04
N ILE A 56 0.91 -13.72 2.00
CA ILE A 56 0.28 -12.93 0.94
C ILE A 56 0.22 -13.78 -0.32
N GLU A 57 -0.94 -13.78 -0.96
CA GLU A 57 -1.18 -14.47 -2.21
C GLU A 57 -1.56 -13.48 -3.31
N ASP A 58 -0.82 -13.54 -4.41
CA ASP A 58 -1.04 -12.74 -5.60
C ASP A 58 -1.61 -13.62 -6.70
N THR A 59 -2.76 -13.23 -7.24
CA THR A 59 -3.47 -13.97 -8.30
C THR A 59 -3.70 -13.05 -9.49
N PRO A 60 -3.06 -13.30 -10.65
CA PRO A 60 -3.38 -12.60 -11.89
C PRO A 60 -4.86 -12.80 -12.25
N LEU A 61 -5.54 -11.74 -12.66
CA LEU A 61 -6.95 -11.75 -13.06
C LEU A 61 -7.12 -11.36 -14.53
N ASP A 62 -8.12 -11.94 -15.19
CA ASP A 62 -8.60 -11.51 -16.50
C ASP A 62 -9.47 -10.24 -16.42
N GLU A 63 -9.89 -9.71 -17.57
CA GLU A 63 -10.77 -8.53 -17.65
C GLU A 63 -12.13 -8.72 -16.96
N SER A 64 -12.56 -9.98 -16.74
CA SER A 64 -13.79 -10.33 -16.03
C SER A 64 -13.56 -10.50 -14.51
N GLY A 65 -12.34 -10.32 -14.03
CA GLY A 65 -11.97 -10.49 -12.62
C GLY A 65 -11.79 -11.95 -12.19
N LYS A 66 -11.63 -12.90 -13.12
CA LYS A 66 -11.40 -14.31 -12.81
C LYS A 66 -9.91 -14.63 -12.80
N PRO A 67 -9.44 -15.61 -11.99
CA PRO A 67 -8.05 -16.06 -12.02
C PRO A 67 -7.60 -16.46 -13.43
N ALA A 68 -6.50 -15.88 -13.88
CA ALA A 68 -5.93 -16.05 -15.21
C ALA A 68 -4.54 -16.71 -15.21
N GLY A 69 -4.00 -17.03 -14.02
CA GLY A 69 -2.66 -17.56 -13.86
C GLY A 69 -2.46 -18.30 -12.53
N PRO A 70 -1.24 -18.81 -12.27
CA PRO A 70 -0.90 -19.43 -11.00
C PRO A 70 -1.01 -18.41 -9.86
N VAL A 71 -1.31 -18.91 -8.66
CA VAL A 71 -1.24 -18.11 -7.44
C VAL A 71 0.21 -18.11 -6.96
N GLU A 72 0.79 -16.92 -6.82
CA GLU A 72 2.07 -16.74 -6.15
C GLU A 72 1.82 -16.52 -4.67
N ARG A 73 2.63 -17.13 -3.81
CA ARG A 73 2.47 -17.04 -2.35
C ARG A 73 3.80 -16.73 -1.71
N GLU A 74 3.84 -15.68 -0.91
CA GLU A 74 5.01 -15.25 -0.15
C GLU A 74 4.67 -14.95 1.30
N ARG A 75 5.69 -14.87 2.14
CA ARG A 75 5.55 -14.46 3.54
C ARG A 75 6.24 -13.11 3.73
N SER A 76 5.57 -12.21 4.42
CA SER A 76 6.15 -10.93 4.86
C SER A 76 5.81 -10.68 6.32
N THR A 77 6.80 -10.21 7.08
CA THR A 77 6.59 -9.70 8.43
C THR A 77 5.86 -8.36 8.39
N TRP A 78 5.19 -8.01 9.49
CA TRP A 78 4.52 -6.70 9.60
C TRP A 78 5.51 -5.53 9.53
N LEU A 79 6.74 -5.74 10.00
CA LEU A 79 7.81 -4.75 9.93
C LEU A 79 8.30 -4.56 8.48
N GLU A 80 8.55 -5.64 7.73
CA GLU A 80 8.92 -5.55 6.31
C GLU A 80 7.87 -4.77 5.50
N LEU A 81 6.58 -5.00 5.78
CA LEU A 81 5.50 -4.25 5.14
C LEU A 81 5.51 -2.76 5.51
N GLN A 82 5.88 -2.40 6.74
CA GLN A 82 6.06 -1.01 7.15
C GLN A 82 7.30 -0.39 6.47
N GLU A 83 8.39 -1.13 6.35
CA GLU A 83 9.65 -0.72 5.74
C GLU A 83 9.50 -0.35 4.26
N HIS A 84 8.55 -0.96 3.54
CA HIS A 84 8.23 -0.59 2.15
C HIS A 84 7.89 0.89 1.96
N ALA A 85 7.41 1.58 3.00
CA ALA A 85 7.09 3.01 2.96
C ALA A 85 8.10 3.89 3.72
N ALA A 86 9.24 3.33 4.14
CA ALA A 86 10.26 4.03 4.91
C ALA A 86 11.22 4.79 3.96
N PHE A 87 10.75 5.92 3.46
CA PHE A 87 11.47 6.74 2.48
C PHE A 87 12.45 7.73 3.14
N PRO A 88 13.53 8.17 2.44
CA PRO A 88 14.41 9.21 2.96
C PRO A 88 13.67 10.53 3.22
N ALA A 89 13.87 11.12 4.40
CA ALA A 89 13.17 12.32 4.82
C ALA A 89 13.46 13.55 3.94
N ASP A 90 14.70 13.69 3.47
CA ASP A 90 15.14 14.80 2.60
C ASP A 90 14.62 14.69 1.16
N ALA A 91 14.16 13.51 0.76
CA ALA A 91 13.60 13.21 -0.55
C ALA A 91 12.07 13.12 -0.56
N THR A 92 11.41 13.25 0.60
CA THR A 92 9.98 12.97 0.77
C THR A 92 9.20 14.18 1.25
N THR A 93 8.08 14.47 0.60
CA THR A 93 7.07 15.43 1.08
C THR A 93 5.77 14.68 1.35
N ILE A 94 5.08 15.02 2.45
CA ILE A 94 3.84 14.35 2.87
C ILE A 94 2.73 15.39 3.04
N ASP A 95 1.64 15.21 2.30
CA ASP A 95 0.46 16.08 2.36
C ASP A 95 -0.79 15.29 2.74
N ARG A 96 -1.73 15.94 3.45
CA ARG A 96 -3.09 15.41 3.61
C ARG A 96 -3.95 15.90 2.45
N VAL A 97 -4.56 14.96 1.73
CA VAL A 97 -5.40 15.26 0.56
C VAL A 97 -6.66 14.40 0.56
N LYS A 98 -7.66 14.80 -0.24
CA LYS A 98 -8.76 13.91 -0.64
C LYS A 98 -8.47 13.39 -2.03
N LEU A 99 -8.62 12.08 -2.23
CA LEU A 99 -8.47 11.44 -3.53
C LEU A 99 -9.81 10.84 -3.96
N GLU A 100 -10.24 11.16 -5.17
CA GLU A 100 -11.37 10.51 -5.83
C GLU A 100 -10.85 9.37 -6.72
N GLY A 101 -11.54 8.24 -6.70
CA GLY A 101 -11.16 7.07 -7.48
C GLY A 101 -12.15 5.91 -7.33
N PRO A 102 -11.76 4.71 -7.76
CA PRO A 102 -12.61 3.52 -7.71
C PRO A 102 -13.16 3.16 -6.32
N LEU A 103 -12.41 3.48 -5.26
CA LEU A 103 -12.82 3.24 -3.86
C LEU A 103 -13.70 4.37 -3.28
N GLY A 104 -14.21 5.26 -4.13
CA GLY A 104 -14.87 6.51 -3.75
C GLY A 104 -13.90 7.62 -3.36
N THR A 105 -14.40 8.67 -2.72
CA THR A 105 -13.56 9.73 -2.16
C THR A 105 -12.97 9.28 -0.83
N ARG A 106 -11.64 9.24 -0.73
CA ARG A 106 -10.92 8.87 0.50
C ARG A 106 -10.02 9.99 0.99
N SER A 107 -9.85 10.09 2.31
CA SER A 107 -8.82 10.93 2.91
C SER A 107 -7.49 10.18 2.85
N CYS A 108 -6.45 10.80 2.31
CA CYS A 108 -5.17 10.16 2.06
C CYS A 108 -4.00 10.97 2.61
N LEU A 109 -2.93 10.26 2.96
CA LEU A 109 -1.58 10.82 2.95
C LEU A 109 -1.00 10.67 1.55
N ARG A 110 -0.62 11.78 0.93
CA ARG A 110 0.10 11.81 -0.35
C ARG A 110 1.58 11.97 -0.07
N TYR A 111 2.36 10.96 -0.43
CA TYR A 111 3.81 10.98 -0.35
C TYR A 111 4.36 11.29 -1.73
N THR A 112 5.17 12.34 -1.85
CA THR A 112 5.93 12.68 -3.05
C THR A 112 7.39 12.37 -2.77
N VAL A 113 7.95 11.35 -3.43
CA VAL A 113 9.28 10.80 -3.17
C VAL A 113 10.17 10.95 -4.40
N ARG A 114 11.29 11.66 -4.25
CA ARG A 114 12.32 11.79 -5.29
C ARG A 114 13.26 10.59 -5.26
N ARG A 115 13.44 9.91 -6.40
CA ARG A 115 14.38 8.78 -6.56
C ARG A 115 15.16 8.94 -7.87
N GLY A 116 16.37 9.50 -7.77
CA GLY A 116 17.15 9.87 -8.96
C GLY A 116 16.37 10.88 -9.81
N ASP A 117 16.22 10.57 -11.10
CA ASP A 117 15.44 11.38 -12.05
C ASP A 117 13.93 11.08 -12.02
N ALA A 118 13.52 10.07 -11.25
CA ALA A 118 12.13 9.67 -11.11
C ALA A 118 11.46 10.37 -9.92
N MET A 119 10.19 10.71 -10.09
CA MET A 119 9.30 11.07 -8.99
C MET A 119 8.27 9.96 -8.79
N LEU A 120 8.12 9.48 -7.56
CA LEU A 120 7.07 8.55 -7.17
C LEU A 120 6.06 9.28 -6.29
N VAL A 121 4.77 9.12 -6.58
CA VAL A 121 3.71 9.66 -5.75
C VAL A 121 2.83 8.53 -5.25
N PHE A 122 2.74 8.37 -3.94
CA PHE A 122 1.96 7.33 -3.28
C PHE A 122 0.77 7.97 -2.57
N TRP A 123 -0.41 7.38 -2.68
CA TRP A 123 -1.59 7.77 -1.92
C TRP A 123 -1.98 6.65 -0.97
N PHE A 124 -1.81 6.86 0.33
CA PHE A 124 -2.23 5.94 1.37
C PHE A 124 -3.55 6.43 1.97
N ALA A 125 -4.63 5.67 1.80
CA ALA A 125 -5.92 5.99 2.41
C ALA A 125 -5.86 5.75 3.92
N VAL A 126 -6.11 6.79 4.73
CA VAL A 126 -5.88 6.76 6.18
C VAL A 126 -6.74 5.72 6.92
N ASP A 127 -7.86 5.34 6.30
CA ASP A 127 -8.83 4.35 6.80
C ASP A 127 -8.60 2.94 6.23
N LEU A 128 -7.58 2.75 5.40
CA LEU A 128 -7.21 1.47 4.80
C LEU A 128 -5.70 1.18 4.98
N PRO A 129 -5.24 0.87 6.21
CA PRO A 129 -3.84 0.53 6.46
C PRO A 129 -3.32 -0.57 5.53
N GLY A 130 -2.07 -0.47 5.10
CA GLY A 130 -1.43 -1.39 4.15
C GLY A 130 -0.84 -0.68 2.93
N MET A 131 -1.01 -1.28 1.75
CA MET A 131 -0.47 -0.77 0.49
C MET A 131 -1.10 0.58 0.08
N PRO A 132 -0.42 1.41 -0.73
CA PRO A 132 -1.03 2.62 -1.29
C PRO A 132 -2.22 2.26 -2.19
N ILE A 133 -3.27 3.08 -2.17
CA ILE A 133 -4.43 2.92 -3.06
C ILE A 133 -4.16 3.45 -4.48
N ARG A 134 -3.10 4.23 -4.66
CA ARG A 134 -2.58 4.64 -5.97
C ARG A 134 -1.07 4.88 -5.87
N LEU A 135 -0.35 4.50 -6.92
CA LEU A 135 1.04 4.88 -7.17
C LEU A 135 1.16 5.48 -8.56
N GLU A 136 1.73 6.67 -8.64
CA GLU A 136 2.12 7.30 -9.89
C GLU A 136 3.65 7.39 -9.96
N ARG A 137 4.19 7.19 -11.16
CA ARG A 137 5.61 7.37 -11.47
C ARG A 137 5.73 8.38 -12.59
N THR A 138 6.52 9.43 -12.35
CA THR A 138 6.90 10.41 -13.35
C THR A 138 8.36 10.23 -13.71
N GLU A 139 8.63 9.95 -14.98
CA GLU A 139 9.97 9.88 -15.58
C GLU A 139 9.94 10.57 -16.93
N ASP A 140 11.02 11.29 -17.29
CA ASP A 140 11.11 12.07 -18.53
C ASP A 140 9.92 13.02 -18.76
N GLY A 141 9.35 13.56 -17.67
CA GLY A 141 8.18 14.43 -17.69
C GLY A 141 6.84 13.71 -17.97
N ILE A 142 6.85 12.39 -18.09
CA ILE A 142 5.66 11.57 -18.35
C ILE A 142 5.22 10.88 -17.07
N THR A 143 4.03 11.23 -16.58
CA THR A 143 3.40 10.55 -15.44
C THR A 143 2.59 9.35 -15.91
N ARG A 144 2.79 8.20 -15.27
CA ARG A 144 2.01 6.97 -15.46
C ARG A 144 1.50 6.47 -14.10
N VAL A 145 0.27 5.98 -14.08
CA VAL A 145 -0.26 5.23 -12.93
C VAL A 145 0.39 3.84 -12.98
N ALA A 146 1.21 3.54 -11.97
CA ALA A 146 1.89 2.25 -11.85
C ALA A 146 1.02 1.22 -11.12
N LEU A 147 0.16 1.67 -10.20
CA LEU A 147 -0.89 0.84 -9.62
C LEU A 147 -2.06 1.70 -9.14
N GLU A 148 -3.24 1.09 -9.13
CA GLU A 148 -4.44 1.63 -8.49
C GLU A 148 -5.26 0.51 -7.87
N VAL A 149 -5.62 0.63 -6.59
CA VAL A 149 -6.53 -0.31 -5.94
C VAL A 149 -7.96 0.02 -6.36
N VAL A 150 -8.63 -0.95 -6.99
CA VAL A 150 -9.95 -0.76 -7.60
C VAL A 150 -11.09 -1.32 -6.77
N ALA A 151 -10.80 -2.28 -5.91
CA ALA A 151 -11.75 -2.85 -4.95
C ALA A 151 -11.00 -3.39 -3.73
N VAL A 152 -11.66 -3.36 -2.57
CA VAL A 152 -11.18 -4.01 -1.34
C VAL A 152 -12.37 -4.74 -0.71
N SER A 153 -12.15 -5.98 -0.26
CA SER A 153 -13.15 -6.81 0.42
C SER A 153 -12.50 -7.60 1.57
N GLY A 154 -13.30 -8.32 2.35
CA GLY A 154 -12.81 -9.09 3.49
C GLY A 154 -12.42 -8.24 4.70
N LEU A 155 -12.78 -6.96 4.72
CA LEU A 155 -12.69 -6.11 5.91
C LEU A 155 -13.91 -6.36 6.80
N ALA A 156 -13.69 -6.42 8.12
CA ALA A 156 -14.79 -6.38 9.06
C ALA A 156 -15.60 -5.08 8.87
N PRO A 157 -16.94 -5.10 8.99
CA PRO A 157 -17.72 -3.87 8.98
C PRO A 157 -17.21 -2.93 10.08
N ALA A 158 -17.09 -1.64 9.77
CA ALA A 158 -16.76 -0.64 10.78
C ALA A 158 -17.80 -0.72 11.93
N PRO A 159 -17.37 -0.62 13.19
CA PRO A 159 -18.27 -0.63 14.34
C PRO A 159 -19.23 0.56 14.34
#